data_AF-A0A9C6SZ88-F1
#
_entry.id   AF-A0A9C6SZ88-F1
#
_cell.length_a   1.000
_cell.length_b   1.000
_cell.length_c   1.000
_cell.angle_alpha   90.00
_cell.angle_beta   90.00
_cell.angle_gamma   90.00
#
_symmetry.space_group_name_H-M   'P 1'
#
loop_
_entity.id
_entity.type
_entity.pdbx_description
1 polymer ?
#
loop_
_entity_poly.entity_id
_entity_poly.type
_entity_poly.pdbx_seq_one_letter_code
_entity_poly.pdbx_strand_id
1 'polypeptide(L)'
;MRLAEDSLLGRHCIATRNIKVGEIVLKDDHPLIAGPMYNCAPVCLRCYTVLNESIAVACEKCGWPLCQDCKDYGLECNFSSTRRDHKVSITEFGHPHPSYQCITVIRALASKDVNLESYKKLLSLESHYDRINSHELSNTVRFIKRFFKTDDILEEEMTKIVGILQVNGHEVPLTDPPYVAVYELTSLLEHNCKANCSKSFTDTGGLIIHAAVPIAKGDYIIYICRRLGCNQC
;
A
#
# COMPACT_ATOMS: atom_id res chain seq x y z
N MET A 1 17.36 -17.43 -2.74
CA MET A 1 17.35 -17.04 -1.31
C MET A 1 16.49 -18.03 -0.54
N ARG A 2 16.66 -18.13 0.78
CA ARG A 2 15.77 -18.91 1.66
C ARG A 2 15.21 -18.01 2.75
N LEU A 3 13.94 -18.20 3.10
CA LEU A 3 13.33 -17.56 4.26
C LEU A 3 13.76 -18.31 5.53
N ALA A 4 14.09 -17.58 6.59
CA ALA A 4 14.44 -18.09 7.90
C ALA A 4 13.79 -17.20 8.98
N GLU A 5 13.72 -17.70 10.21
CA GLU A 5 13.12 -16.99 11.34
C GLU A 5 14.02 -17.12 12.56
N ASP A 6 14.23 -16.02 13.29
CA ASP A 6 15.02 -15.96 14.52
C ASP A 6 14.33 -15.07 15.56
N SER A 7 14.55 -15.32 16.85
CA SER A 7 13.90 -14.61 17.96
C SER A 7 14.30 -13.14 18.08
N LEU A 8 15.46 -12.74 17.56
CA LEU A 8 15.95 -11.36 17.57
C LEU A 8 15.54 -10.57 16.32
N LEU A 9 15.55 -11.24 15.15
CA LEU A 9 15.36 -10.59 13.85
C LEU A 9 13.98 -10.83 13.26
N GLY A 10 13.20 -11.78 13.74
CA GLY A 10 11.98 -12.21 13.06
C GLY A 10 12.28 -12.91 11.72
N ARG A 11 11.36 -12.76 10.76
CA ARG A 11 11.45 -13.39 9.42
C ARG A 11 12.47 -12.66 8.55
N HIS A 12 13.52 -13.35 8.13
CA HIS A 12 14.62 -12.78 7.35
C HIS A 12 15.03 -13.67 6.18
N CYS A 13 15.67 -13.08 5.17
CA CYS A 13 16.14 -13.79 3.99
C CYS A 13 17.65 -14.03 4.02
N ILE A 14 18.06 -15.26 3.70
CA ILE A 14 19.47 -15.68 3.62
C ILE A 14 19.84 -16.00 2.17
N ALA A 15 21.00 -15.52 1.74
CA ALA A 15 21.57 -15.82 0.44
C ALA A 15 21.93 -17.32 0.31
N THR A 16 21.35 -18.01 -0.68
CA THR A 16 21.60 -19.44 -0.94
C THR A 16 22.83 -19.69 -1.81
N ARG A 17 23.40 -18.62 -2.37
CA ARG A 17 24.59 -18.58 -3.23
C ARG A 17 25.23 -17.20 -3.12
N ASN A 18 26.42 -17.04 -3.71
CA ASN A 18 27.02 -15.72 -3.88
C ASN A 18 26.21 -14.89 -4.89
N ILE A 19 26.02 -13.62 -4.58
CA ILE A 19 25.27 -12.64 -5.38
C ILE A 19 26.20 -11.50 -5.74
N LYS A 20 26.24 -11.14 -7.02
CA LYS A 20 27.09 -10.05 -7.53
C LYS A 20 26.39 -8.70 -7.38
N VAL A 21 27.18 -7.63 -7.30
CA VAL A 21 26.66 -6.25 -7.35
C VAL A 21 25.79 -6.06 -8.59
N GLY A 22 24.63 -5.42 -8.42
CA GLY A 22 23.65 -5.15 -9.47
C GLY A 22 22.71 -6.32 -9.79
N GLU A 23 22.95 -7.51 -9.24
CA GLU A 23 22.09 -8.66 -9.48
C GLU A 23 20.72 -8.49 -8.78
N ILE A 24 19.64 -8.82 -9.51
CA ILE A 24 18.28 -8.81 -8.95
C ILE A 24 18.17 -9.94 -7.93
N VAL A 25 17.88 -9.57 -6.69
CA VAL A 25 17.68 -10.50 -5.57
C VAL A 25 16.22 -10.88 -5.45
N LEU A 26 15.33 -9.91 -5.67
CA LEU A 26 13.89 -10.07 -5.53
C LEU A 26 13.20 -9.08 -6.47
N LYS A 27 12.13 -9.55 -7.11
CA LYS A 27 11.29 -8.74 -7.98
C LYS A 27 9.83 -9.08 -7.71
N ASP A 28 9.04 -8.05 -7.40
CA ASP A 28 7.59 -8.10 -7.43
C ASP A 28 7.13 -7.32 -8.68
N ASP A 29 6.52 -8.01 -9.64
CA ASP A 29 6.05 -7.37 -10.87
C ASP A 29 4.85 -6.45 -10.61
N HIS A 30 4.03 -6.80 -9.61
CA HIS A 30 2.80 -6.07 -9.28
C HIS A 30 2.59 -5.98 -7.76
N PRO A 31 2.05 -4.87 -7.25
CA PRO A 31 1.66 -4.78 -5.85
C PRO A 31 0.41 -5.61 -5.55
N LEU A 32 0.29 -6.09 -4.31
CA LEU A 32 -0.93 -6.69 -3.78
C LEU A 32 -2.06 -5.66 -3.70
N ILE A 33 -1.71 -4.43 -3.31
CA ILE A 33 -2.65 -3.31 -3.25
C ILE A 33 -1.90 -2.00 -3.46
N ALA A 34 -2.55 -1.05 -4.12
CA ALA A 34 -2.02 0.30 -4.31
C ALA A 34 -3.13 1.34 -4.15
N GLY A 35 -2.74 2.53 -3.68
CA GLY A 35 -3.65 3.64 -3.51
C GLY A 35 -2.96 4.95 -3.23
N PRO A 36 -3.74 6.03 -3.09
CA PRO A 36 -3.20 7.35 -2.81
C PRO A 36 -2.47 7.35 -1.46
N MET A 37 -1.55 8.31 -1.30
CA MET A 37 -0.94 8.60 0.00
C MET A 37 -2.02 8.94 1.04
N TYR A 38 -1.80 8.53 2.29
CA TYR A 38 -2.77 8.75 3.37
C TYR A 38 -3.19 10.22 3.48
N ASN A 39 -2.22 11.14 3.45
CA ASN A 39 -2.48 12.57 3.54
C ASN A 39 -2.17 13.27 2.20
N CYS A 40 -3.04 13.10 1.21
CA CYS A 40 -2.90 13.76 -0.10
C CYS A 40 -4.12 14.62 -0.45
N ALA A 41 -3.88 15.64 -1.29
CA ALA A 41 -4.94 16.33 -2.00
C ALA A 41 -5.69 15.35 -2.93
N PRO A 42 -6.93 15.65 -3.33
CA PRO A 42 -7.65 14.78 -4.23
C PRO A 42 -6.85 14.47 -5.50
N VAL A 43 -6.60 13.19 -5.73
CA VAL A 43 -5.96 12.67 -6.94
C VAL A 43 -6.92 11.82 -7.73
N CYS A 44 -6.64 11.64 -9.03
CA CYS A 44 -7.31 10.65 -9.84
C CYS A 44 -7.06 9.28 -9.23
N LEU A 45 -8.12 8.56 -8.89
CA LEU A 45 -7.97 7.26 -8.26
C LEU A 45 -7.33 6.22 -9.18
N ARG A 46 -7.19 6.48 -10.49
CA ARG A 46 -6.52 5.57 -11.41
C ARG A 46 -5.05 5.86 -11.66
N CYS A 47 -4.72 7.11 -12.01
CA CYS A 47 -3.37 7.50 -12.40
C CYS A 47 -2.66 8.35 -11.35
N TYR A 48 -3.30 8.63 -10.20
CA TYR A 48 -2.78 9.43 -9.10
C TYR A 48 -2.40 10.89 -9.44
N THR A 49 -2.77 11.37 -10.64
CA THR A 49 -2.65 12.79 -11.02
C THR A 49 -3.47 13.65 -10.07
N VAL A 50 -2.86 14.72 -9.54
CA VAL A 50 -3.57 15.71 -8.71
C VAL A 50 -4.73 16.32 -9.47
N LEU A 51 -5.91 16.32 -8.85
CA LEU A 51 -7.12 16.89 -9.42
C LEU A 51 -7.31 18.32 -8.95
N ASN A 52 -7.98 19.08 -9.81
CA ASN A 52 -8.55 20.38 -9.53
C ASN A 52 -9.91 20.46 -10.21
N GLU A 53 -10.65 21.54 -9.95
CA GLU A 53 -12.02 21.74 -10.48
C GLU A 53 -12.12 21.63 -12.01
N SER A 54 -11.06 21.95 -12.76
CA SER A 54 -11.08 21.94 -14.22
C SER A 54 -10.92 20.55 -14.84
N ILE A 55 -10.26 19.62 -14.16
CA ILE A 55 -9.96 18.28 -14.69
C ILE A 55 -10.67 17.15 -13.94
N ALA A 56 -11.24 17.44 -12.77
CA ALA A 56 -11.96 16.46 -11.97
C ALA A 56 -13.32 16.14 -12.60
N VAL A 57 -13.55 14.86 -12.90
CA VAL A 57 -14.82 14.33 -13.39
C VAL A 57 -15.33 13.32 -12.38
N ALA A 58 -16.50 13.58 -11.78
CA ALA A 58 -17.11 12.66 -10.83
C ALA A 58 -17.57 11.38 -11.53
N CYS A 59 -17.24 10.22 -10.95
CA CYS A 59 -17.72 8.93 -11.43
C CYS A 59 -19.25 8.87 -11.41
N GLU A 60 -19.86 8.46 -12.51
CA GLU A 60 -21.32 8.36 -12.63
C GLU A 60 -21.93 7.32 -11.68
N LYS A 61 -21.17 6.30 -11.26
CA LYS A 61 -21.64 5.25 -10.35
C LYS A 61 -21.48 5.65 -8.89
N CYS A 62 -20.25 5.94 -8.47
CA CYS A 62 -19.91 6.14 -7.05
C CYS A 62 -19.67 7.60 -6.66
N GLY A 63 -19.43 8.51 -7.60
CA GLY A 63 -19.13 9.93 -7.35
C GLY A 63 -17.66 10.28 -7.08
N TRP A 64 -16.77 9.30 -6.88
CA TRP A 64 -15.34 9.60 -6.72
C TRP A 64 -14.78 10.32 -7.95
N PRO A 65 -13.93 11.35 -7.78
CA PRO A 65 -13.43 12.12 -8.90
C PRO A 65 -12.25 11.39 -9.59
N LEU A 66 -12.28 11.38 -10.91
CA LEU A 66 -11.21 10.93 -11.80
C LEU A 66 -10.73 12.10 -12.66
N CYS A 67 -9.61 11.93 -13.37
CA CYS A 67 -9.27 12.84 -14.47
C CYS A 67 -10.09 12.50 -15.72
N GLN A 68 -10.11 13.42 -16.69
CA GLN A 68 -10.87 13.28 -17.94
C GLN A 68 -10.45 12.07 -18.79
N ASP A 69 -9.18 11.65 -18.70
CA ASP A 69 -8.63 10.54 -19.49
C ASP A 69 -8.94 9.16 -18.87
N CYS A 70 -9.16 9.10 -17.56
CA CYS A 70 -9.41 7.85 -16.86
C CYS A 70 -10.90 7.50 -16.84
N LYS A 71 -11.24 6.40 -17.51
CA LYS A 71 -12.62 5.86 -17.55
C LYS A 71 -12.80 4.56 -16.76
N ASP A 72 -11.69 3.93 -16.38
CA ASP A 72 -11.72 2.74 -15.54
C ASP A 72 -11.96 3.14 -14.08
N TYR A 73 -12.85 2.41 -13.42
CA TYR A 73 -13.22 2.66 -12.04
C TYR A 73 -12.60 1.54 -11.19
N GLY A 74 -11.77 1.90 -10.21
CA GLY A 74 -11.11 0.92 -9.35
C GLY A 74 -12.08 0.16 -8.44
N LEU A 75 -11.55 -0.79 -7.66
CA LEU A 75 -12.31 -1.63 -6.73
C LEU A 75 -13.16 -0.82 -5.73
N GLU A 76 -12.67 0.37 -5.36
CA GLU A 76 -13.35 1.31 -4.49
C GLU A 76 -14.68 1.81 -5.05
N CYS A 77 -14.85 1.83 -6.38
CA CYS A 77 -16.06 2.32 -7.01
C CYS A 77 -17.23 1.40 -6.68
N ASN A 78 -17.08 0.10 -6.92
CA ASN A 78 -18.12 -0.88 -6.62
C ASN A 78 -18.43 -0.89 -5.12
N PHE A 79 -17.37 -0.93 -4.30
CA PHE A 79 -17.51 -0.89 -2.84
C PHE A 79 -18.31 0.32 -2.36
N SER A 80 -18.03 1.50 -2.92
CA SER A 80 -18.74 2.72 -2.55
C SER A 80 -20.18 2.69 -3.06
N SER A 81 -20.42 2.30 -4.32
CA SER A 81 -21.76 2.34 -4.92
C SER A 81 -22.75 1.35 -4.31
N THR A 82 -22.29 0.21 -3.80
CA THR A 82 -23.18 -0.79 -3.18
C THR A 82 -23.50 -0.48 -1.73
N ARG A 83 -22.74 0.42 -1.10
CA ARG A 83 -22.79 0.70 0.35
C ARG A 83 -23.25 2.10 0.70
N ARG A 84 -23.62 2.89 -0.31
CA ARG A 84 -23.98 4.29 -0.18
C ARG A 84 -25.28 4.59 -0.89
N ASP A 85 -26.18 5.27 -0.20
CA ASP A 85 -27.42 5.75 -0.82
C ASP A 85 -27.14 6.96 -1.73
N HIS A 86 -26.06 7.71 -1.44
CA HIS A 86 -25.67 8.92 -2.15
C HIS A 86 -24.23 8.83 -2.64
N LYS A 87 -24.00 9.33 -3.86
CA LYS A 87 -22.67 9.44 -4.48
C LYS A 87 -21.71 10.24 -3.61
N VAL A 88 -20.41 9.94 -3.73
CA VAL A 88 -19.34 10.75 -3.15
C VAL A 88 -19.31 12.10 -3.82
N SER A 89 -19.14 13.14 -3.01
CA SER A 89 -18.98 14.51 -3.48
C SER A 89 -17.67 15.03 -2.91
N ILE A 90 -16.72 15.32 -3.80
CA ILE A 90 -15.46 15.97 -3.48
C ILE A 90 -15.45 17.29 -4.26
N THR A 91 -15.55 18.40 -3.53
CA THR A 91 -15.63 19.75 -4.10
C THR A 91 -14.44 20.60 -3.73
N GLU A 92 -13.66 20.21 -2.72
CA GLU A 92 -12.49 20.93 -2.26
C GLU A 92 -11.22 20.26 -2.80
N PHE A 93 -10.42 21.03 -3.53
CA PHE A 93 -9.17 20.60 -4.15
C PHE A 93 -7.98 21.42 -3.62
N GLY A 94 -6.76 20.92 -3.83
CA GLY A 94 -5.53 21.63 -3.42
C GLY A 94 -5.08 21.45 -1.97
N HIS A 95 -5.91 20.82 -1.13
CA HIS A 95 -5.56 20.48 0.26
C HIS A 95 -5.86 19.01 0.56
N PRO A 96 -5.17 18.38 1.53
CA PRO A 96 -5.45 17.01 1.88
C PRO A 96 -6.90 16.77 2.29
N HIS A 97 -7.53 15.77 1.67
CA HIS A 97 -8.95 15.50 1.88
C HIS A 97 -9.15 14.23 2.74
N PRO A 98 -9.83 14.28 3.90
CA PRO A 98 -9.96 13.12 4.81
C PRO A 98 -10.54 11.88 4.16
N SER A 99 -11.48 12.02 3.22
CA SER A 99 -12.08 10.87 2.53
C SER A 99 -11.06 10.08 1.68
N TYR A 100 -9.91 10.65 1.29
CA TYR A 100 -8.87 9.92 0.57
C TYR A 100 -8.10 8.95 1.47
N GLN A 101 -8.05 9.20 2.78
CA GLN A 101 -7.37 8.34 3.77
C GLN A 101 -7.90 6.90 3.78
N CYS A 102 -9.17 6.71 3.42
CA CYS A 102 -9.82 5.40 3.43
C CYS A 102 -9.68 4.61 2.12
N ILE A 103 -9.25 5.23 1.01
CA ILE A 103 -9.32 4.63 -0.34
C ILE A 103 -8.58 3.30 -0.40
N THR A 104 -7.33 3.26 0.07
CA THR A 104 -6.52 2.04 0.00
C THR A 104 -7.09 0.92 0.88
N VAL A 105 -7.73 1.28 2.00
CA VAL A 105 -8.39 0.31 2.90
C VAL A 105 -9.62 -0.29 2.23
N ILE A 106 -10.49 0.54 1.64
CA ILE A 106 -11.70 0.02 0.96
C ILE A 106 -11.36 -0.76 -0.30
N ARG A 107 -10.26 -0.43 -1.00
CA ARG A 107 -9.73 -1.27 -2.09
C ARG A 107 -9.31 -2.65 -1.60
N ALA A 108 -8.59 -2.70 -0.48
CA ALA A 108 -8.19 -3.97 0.12
C ALA A 108 -9.41 -4.81 0.52
N LEU A 109 -10.41 -4.22 1.18
CA LEU A 109 -11.67 -4.90 1.52
C LEU A 109 -12.39 -5.42 0.26
N ALA A 110 -12.53 -4.59 -0.76
CA ALA A 110 -13.18 -4.94 -2.02
C ALA A 110 -12.42 -6.01 -2.83
N SER A 111 -11.11 -6.12 -2.65
CA SER A 111 -10.30 -7.12 -3.35
C SER A 111 -10.65 -8.56 -2.95
N LYS A 112 -11.27 -8.76 -1.78
CA LYS A 112 -11.74 -10.06 -1.27
C LYS A 112 -12.68 -10.76 -2.26
N ASP A 113 -13.54 -10.00 -2.94
CA ASP A 113 -14.54 -10.51 -3.87
C ASP A 113 -13.97 -10.73 -5.29
N VAL A 114 -12.78 -10.19 -5.58
CA VAL A 114 -12.15 -10.24 -6.91
C VAL A 114 -11.01 -11.24 -6.96
N ASN A 115 -10.16 -11.26 -5.94
CA ASN A 115 -8.99 -12.14 -5.87
C ASN A 115 -8.72 -12.54 -4.40
N LEU A 116 -9.42 -13.57 -3.95
CA LEU A 116 -9.33 -14.07 -2.58
C LEU A 116 -7.91 -14.51 -2.19
N GLU A 117 -7.12 -15.06 -3.12
CA GLU A 117 -5.76 -15.51 -2.83
C GLU A 117 -4.81 -14.33 -2.58
N SER A 118 -4.91 -13.27 -3.38
CA SER A 118 -4.14 -12.03 -3.14
C SER A 118 -4.58 -11.34 -1.84
N TYR A 119 -5.88 -11.38 -1.54
CA TYR A 119 -6.40 -10.87 -0.27
C TYR A 119 -5.86 -11.64 0.95
N LYS A 120 -5.82 -12.98 0.88
CA LYS A 120 -5.22 -13.82 1.93
C LYS A 120 -3.73 -13.52 2.10
N LYS A 121 -2.99 -13.35 1.01
CA LYS A 121 -1.58 -12.94 1.04
C LYS A 121 -1.41 -11.59 1.74
N LEU A 122 -2.21 -10.59 1.39
CA LEU A 122 -2.21 -9.29 2.07
C LEU A 122 -2.46 -9.44 3.57
N LEU A 123 -3.48 -10.21 3.98
CA LEU A 123 -3.79 -10.46 5.40
C LEU A 123 -2.75 -11.32 6.13
N SER A 124 -1.84 -11.97 5.42
CA SER A 124 -0.72 -12.72 6.02
C SER A 124 0.47 -11.83 6.39
N LEU A 125 0.50 -10.59 5.88
CA LEU A 125 1.59 -9.65 6.14
C LEU A 125 1.58 -9.15 7.58
N GLU A 126 2.76 -8.77 8.06
CA GLU A 126 2.93 -8.19 9.39
C GLU A 126 2.14 -6.90 9.51
N SER A 127 1.37 -6.77 10.58
CA SER A 127 0.51 -5.60 10.81
C SER A 127 0.87 -4.84 12.08
N HIS A 128 1.67 -5.46 12.96
CA HIS A 128 1.87 -5.02 14.34
C HIS A 128 0.57 -4.67 15.07
N TYR A 129 -0.55 -5.28 14.67
CA TYR A 129 -1.90 -5.04 15.20
C TYR A 129 -1.95 -5.04 16.73
N ASP A 130 -1.22 -5.96 17.37
CA ASP A 130 -1.17 -6.11 18.83
C ASP A 130 -0.47 -4.97 19.58
N ARG A 131 0.27 -4.11 18.86
CA ARG A 131 1.04 -2.98 19.42
C ARG A 131 0.43 -1.63 19.07
N ILE A 132 -0.64 -1.62 18.29
CA ILE A 132 -1.24 -0.41 17.77
C ILE A 132 -2.28 0.13 18.76
N ASN A 133 -1.83 1.05 19.62
CA ASN A 133 -2.66 1.84 20.53
C ASN A 133 -2.86 3.26 19.99
N SER A 134 -3.02 3.40 18.66
CA SER A 134 -3.07 4.71 18.00
C SER A 134 -4.51 5.17 17.78
N HIS A 135 -4.82 6.37 18.28
CA HIS A 135 -6.11 7.05 18.06
C HIS A 135 -6.44 7.25 16.57
N GLU A 136 -5.43 7.32 15.68
CA GLU A 136 -5.65 7.55 14.24
C GLU A 136 -6.22 6.33 13.51
N LEU A 137 -5.79 5.12 13.88
CA LEU A 137 -6.39 3.89 13.32
C LEU A 137 -7.88 3.81 13.67
N SER A 138 -8.23 4.16 14.90
CA SER A 138 -9.62 4.23 15.35
C SER A 138 -10.45 5.20 14.51
N ASN A 139 -9.88 6.33 14.07
CA ASN A 139 -10.60 7.32 13.28
C ASN A 139 -10.87 6.87 11.85
N THR A 140 -9.90 6.26 11.18
CA THR A 140 -10.10 5.73 9.80
C THR A 140 -11.13 4.61 9.79
N VAL A 141 -11.05 3.67 10.73
CA VAL A 141 -12.02 2.55 10.83
C VAL A 141 -13.42 3.08 11.16
N ARG A 142 -13.55 4.00 12.12
CA ARG A 142 -14.84 4.63 12.46
C ARG A 142 -15.42 5.40 11.27
N PHE A 143 -14.58 6.11 10.51
CA PHE A 143 -14.99 6.78 9.30
C PHE A 143 -15.53 5.80 8.27
N ILE A 144 -14.80 4.72 7.97
CA ILE A 144 -15.23 3.70 7.00
C ILE A 144 -16.58 3.10 7.40
N LYS A 145 -16.74 2.70 8.67
CA LYS A 145 -18.00 2.12 9.16
C LYS A 145 -19.18 3.05 8.98
N ARG A 146 -19.03 4.31 9.40
CA ARG A 146 -20.12 5.28 9.32
C ARG A 146 -20.40 5.70 7.87
N PHE A 147 -19.36 5.90 7.07
CA PHE A 147 -19.48 6.45 5.73
C PHE A 147 -19.94 5.41 4.71
N PHE A 148 -19.58 4.13 4.88
CA PHE A 148 -19.93 3.02 3.98
C PHE A 148 -20.81 1.95 4.65
N LYS A 149 -21.41 2.22 5.82
CA LYS A 149 -22.34 1.31 6.51
C LYS A 149 -21.84 -0.15 6.56
N THR A 150 -20.59 -0.35 6.98
CA THR A 150 -19.91 -1.66 6.95
C THR A 150 -20.13 -2.44 8.25
N ASP A 151 -21.37 -2.55 8.71
CA ASP A 151 -21.71 -3.30 9.93
C ASP A 151 -21.49 -4.81 9.77
N ASP A 152 -21.43 -5.28 8.52
CA ASP A 152 -21.11 -6.64 8.12
C ASP A 152 -19.61 -6.97 8.13
N ILE A 153 -18.74 -5.96 8.29
CA ILE A 153 -17.28 -6.11 8.29
C ILE A 153 -16.74 -5.90 9.72
N LEU A 154 -15.92 -6.84 10.18
CA LEU A 154 -15.32 -6.78 11.51
C LEU A 154 -14.33 -5.62 11.63
N GLU A 155 -14.36 -4.90 12.76
CA GLU A 155 -13.40 -3.80 13.02
C GLU A 155 -11.96 -4.28 13.05
N GLU A 156 -11.74 -5.49 13.55
CA GLU A 156 -10.44 -6.16 13.58
C GLU A 156 -9.87 -6.34 12.16
N GLU A 157 -10.70 -6.76 11.18
CA GLU A 157 -10.28 -6.93 9.79
C GLU A 157 -9.83 -5.59 9.19
N MET A 158 -10.60 -4.52 9.41
CA MET A 158 -10.25 -3.17 8.95
C MET A 158 -8.99 -2.62 9.61
N THR A 159 -8.87 -2.79 10.93
CA THR A 159 -7.72 -2.32 11.71
C THR A 159 -6.45 -3.05 11.30
N LYS A 160 -6.54 -4.36 11.05
CA LYS A 160 -5.43 -5.16 10.54
C LYS A 160 -4.96 -4.66 9.17
N ILE A 161 -5.87 -4.35 8.24
CA ILE A 161 -5.52 -3.79 6.93
C ILE A 161 -4.81 -2.45 7.08
N VAL A 162 -5.30 -1.55 7.93
CA VAL A 162 -4.64 -0.25 8.17
C VAL A 162 -3.22 -0.47 8.73
N GLY A 163 -3.04 -1.38 9.68
CA GLY A 163 -1.71 -1.76 10.19
C GLY A 163 -0.78 -2.30 9.10
N ILE A 164 -1.27 -3.19 8.23
CA ILE A 164 -0.52 -3.71 7.09
C ILE A 164 -0.04 -2.58 6.18
N LEU A 165 -0.93 -1.63 5.83
CA LEU A 165 -0.59 -0.49 4.98
C LEU A 165 0.47 0.41 5.62
N GLN A 166 0.41 0.63 6.93
CA GLN A 166 1.39 1.44 7.67
C GLN A 166 2.76 0.76 7.76
N VAL A 167 2.80 -0.56 7.97
CA VAL A 167 4.04 -1.32 8.16
C VAL A 167 4.72 -1.64 6.83
N ASN A 168 3.95 -1.95 5.79
CA ASN A 168 4.43 -2.51 4.53
C ASN A 168 4.28 -1.55 3.33
N GLY A 169 3.69 -0.38 3.53
CA GLY A 169 3.49 0.60 2.47
C GLY A 169 4.81 1.16 1.96
N HIS A 170 5.01 1.08 0.64
CA HIS A 170 6.12 1.72 -0.06
C HIS A 170 5.61 2.90 -0.88
N GLU A 171 6.26 4.06 -0.73
CA GLU A 171 6.08 5.18 -1.66
C GLU A 171 6.67 4.82 -3.03
N VAL A 172 5.83 4.92 -4.06
CA VAL A 172 6.18 4.64 -5.45
C VAL A 172 6.26 5.97 -6.21
N PRO A 173 7.47 6.42 -6.59
CA PRO A 173 7.71 7.75 -7.14
C PRO A 173 7.52 7.80 -8.67
N LEU A 174 6.45 7.18 -9.19
CA LEU A 174 6.11 7.23 -10.63
C LEU A 174 5.13 8.36 -10.95
N THR A 175 4.57 9.00 -9.93
CA THR A 175 3.63 10.11 -10.01
C THR A 175 4.04 11.19 -9.03
N ASP A 176 3.53 12.40 -9.23
CA ASP A 176 3.66 13.50 -8.27
C ASP A 176 2.25 13.99 -7.87
N PRO A 177 1.80 13.77 -6.62
CA PRO A 177 2.51 13.11 -5.53
C PRO A 177 2.71 11.60 -5.79
N PRO A 178 3.66 10.95 -5.10
CA PRO A 178 3.80 9.50 -5.16
C PRO A 178 2.53 8.82 -4.65
N TYR A 179 2.33 7.57 -5.07
CA TYR A 179 1.30 6.71 -4.49
C TYR A 179 1.92 5.68 -3.54
N VAL A 180 1.09 5.01 -2.75
CA VAL A 180 1.54 3.95 -1.84
C VAL A 180 1.14 2.60 -2.39
N ALA A 181 2.06 1.63 -2.30
CA ALA A 181 1.80 0.25 -2.68
C ALA A 181 2.40 -0.74 -1.69
N VAL A 182 1.72 -1.88 -1.51
CA VAL A 182 2.19 -3.01 -0.71
C VAL A 182 2.50 -4.17 -1.63
N TYR A 183 3.63 -4.82 -1.42
CA TYR A 183 4.12 -5.93 -2.24
C TYR A 183 4.32 -7.16 -1.36
N GLU A 184 4.14 -8.35 -1.92
CA GLU A 184 4.18 -9.60 -1.15
C GLU A 184 5.62 -9.94 -0.70
N LEU A 185 6.54 -9.96 -1.66
CA LEU A 185 7.87 -10.52 -1.46
C LEU A 185 8.77 -9.57 -0.68
N THR A 186 8.62 -8.25 -0.87
CA THR A 186 9.46 -7.26 -0.16
C THR A 186 9.07 -7.08 1.29
N SER A 187 7.81 -7.40 1.64
CA SER A 187 7.34 -7.50 3.03
C SER A 187 7.95 -8.68 3.79
N LEU A 188 8.66 -9.59 3.11
CA LEU A 188 9.41 -10.68 3.72
C LEU A 188 10.86 -10.32 4.06
N LEU A 189 11.34 -9.16 3.59
CA LEU A 189 12.72 -8.74 3.75
C LEU A 189 12.88 -7.85 4.98
N GLU A 190 13.87 -8.19 5.80
CA GLU A 190 14.29 -7.37 6.93
C GLU A 190 14.85 -6.01 6.47
N HIS A 191 14.62 -5.01 7.31
CA HIS A 191 15.09 -3.65 7.08
C HIS A 191 16.14 -3.26 8.10
N ASN A 192 17.28 -2.76 7.63
CA ASN A 192 18.34 -2.26 8.50
C ASN A 192 19.11 -1.13 7.80
N CYS A 193 19.63 -0.16 8.57
CA CYS A 193 20.43 0.95 8.04
C CYS A 193 21.74 0.49 7.39
N LYS A 194 22.24 -0.71 7.70
CA LYS A 194 23.40 -1.33 7.03
C LYS A 194 22.97 -2.24 5.89
N ALA A 195 22.23 -1.70 4.93
CA ALA A 195 21.69 -2.44 3.80
C ALA A 195 22.78 -2.91 2.83
N ASN A 196 22.65 -4.15 2.35
CA ASN A 196 23.47 -4.68 1.25
C ASN A 196 22.72 -4.74 -0.09
N CYS A 197 21.44 -4.37 -0.07
CA CYS A 197 20.59 -4.24 -1.25
C CYS A 197 19.99 -2.83 -1.37
N SER A 198 19.65 -2.45 -2.60
CA SER A 198 18.96 -1.21 -2.94
C SER A 198 17.59 -1.51 -3.58
N LYS A 199 16.66 -0.56 -3.42
CA LYS A 199 15.29 -0.60 -3.94
C LYS A 199 15.16 0.28 -5.18
N SER A 200 14.47 -0.21 -6.19
CA SER A 200 14.05 0.55 -7.38
C SER A 200 12.65 0.13 -7.81
N PHE A 201 12.03 0.90 -8.71
CA PHE A 201 10.71 0.61 -9.26
C PHE A 201 10.77 0.51 -10.79
N THR A 202 9.94 -0.35 -11.36
CA THR A 202 9.70 -0.36 -12.82
C THR A 202 8.78 0.79 -13.21
N ASP A 203 8.73 1.11 -14.50
CA ASP A 203 7.77 2.05 -15.10
C ASP A 203 6.30 1.63 -14.91
N THR A 204 6.05 0.34 -14.72
CA THR A 204 4.74 -0.24 -14.43
C THR A 204 4.40 -0.34 -12.95
N GLY A 205 5.26 0.15 -12.05
CA GLY A 205 5.01 0.11 -10.61
C GLY A 205 5.37 -1.20 -9.92
N GLY A 206 6.13 -2.08 -10.58
CA GLY A 206 6.78 -3.22 -9.93
C GLY A 206 7.95 -2.79 -9.05
N LEU A 207 8.30 -3.58 -8.04
CA LEU A 207 9.37 -3.30 -7.09
C LEU A 207 10.53 -4.27 -7.32
N ILE A 208 11.74 -3.73 -7.47
CA ILE A 208 12.97 -4.49 -7.66
C ILE A 208 13.93 -4.22 -6.51
N ILE A 209 14.41 -5.30 -5.89
CA ILE A 209 15.53 -5.30 -4.94
C ILE A 209 16.75 -5.89 -5.65
N HIS A 210 17.84 -5.13 -5.70
CA HIS A 210 19.09 -5.56 -6.29
C HIS A 210 20.26 -5.40 -5.31
N ALA A 211 21.27 -6.25 -5.43
CA ALA A 211 22.45 -6.18 -4.58
C ALA A 211 23.22 -4.88 -4.82
N ALA A 212 23.49 -4.13 -3.75
CA ALA A 212 24.28 -2.89 -3.78
C ALA A 212 25.77 -3.18 -3.51
N VAL A 213 26.07 -4.28 -2.81
CA VAL A 213 27.41 -4.81 -2.54
C VAL A 213 27.44 -6.32 -2.81
N PRO A 214 28.61 -6.96 -2.94
CA PRO A 214 28.68 -8.42 -3.03
C PRO A 214 28.08 -9.07 -1.77
N ILE A 215 27.29 -10.14 -1.95
CA ILE A 215 26.66 -10.88 -0.85
C ILE A 215 27.12 -12.34 -0.93
N ALA A 216 27.74 -12.87 0.12
CA ALA A 216 28.21 -14.25 0.14
C ALA A 216 27.07 -15.22 0.46
N LYS A 217 27.22 -16.48 0.05
CA LYS A 217 26.31 -17.55 0.48
C LYS A 217 26.30 -17.63 2.00
N GLY A 218 25.11 -17.57 2.60
CA GLY A 218 24.92 -17.59 4.05
C GLY A 218 24.68 -16.21 4.65
N ASP A 219 24.98 -15.12 3.94
CA ASP A 219 24.74 -13.76 4.42
C ASP A 219 23.25 -13.40 4.40
N TYR A 220 22.87 -12.50 5.30
CA TYR A 220 21.54 -11.90 5.31
C TYR A 220 21.33 -10.97 4.12
N ILE A 221 20.13 -11.00 3.54
CA ILE A 221 19.70 -10.05 2.52
C ILE A 221 18.93 -8.94 3.22
N ILE A 222 19.46 -7.73 3.15
CA ILE A 222 18.99 -6.57 3.90
C ILE A 222 18.88 -5.39 2.94
N TYR A 223 17.73 -4.73 2.90
CA TYR A 223 17.55 -3.52 2.10
C TYR A 223 17.15 -2.33 2.96
N ILE A 224 17.47 -1.13 2.48
CA ILE A 224 17.12 0.09 3.20
C ILE A 224 15.64 0.41 2.97
N CYS A 225 14.91 0.62 4.07
CA CYS A 225 13.53 1.06 4.03
C CYS A 225 13.46 2.54 4.40
N ARG A 226 13.19 3.40 3.42
CA ARG A 226 12.59 4.70 3.73
C ARG A 226 11.09 4.44 3.92
N ARG A 227 10.66 4.19 5.16
CA ARG A 227 9.24 4.12 5.53
C ARG A 227 8.70 5.52 5.71
N LEU A 228 7.41 5.71 5.43
CA LEU A 228 6.64 6.88 5.88
C LEU A 228 6.79 7.00 7.42
N GLY A 229 7.45 8.07 7.89
CA GLY A 229 7.58 8.38 9.32
C GLY A 229 8.65 7.61 10.12
N CYS A 230 9.49 6.78 9.48
CA CYS A 230 10.62 6.16 10.18
C CYS A 230 11.90 6.98 9.99
N ASN A 231 12.19 7.87 10.93
CA ASN A 231 13.49 8.58 11.04
C ASN A 231 14.57 7.74 11.76
N GLN A 232 14.42 6.41 11.79
CA GLN A 232 15.47 5.51 12.28
C GLN A 232 16.35 4.99 11.15
N CYS A 233 16.58 5.80 10.13
CA CYS A 233 17.85 6.07 9.45
C CYS A 233 17.67 7.46 8.79
#